data_AF-A0A947AHR2-F1
#
_entry.id   AF-A0A947AHR2-F1
#
_cell.length_a   1.000
_cell.length_b   1.000
_cell.length_c   1.000
_cell.angle_alpha   90.00
_cell.angle_beta   90.00
_cell.angle_gamma   90.00
#
_symmetry.space_group_name_H-M   'P 1'
#
loop_
_entity.id
_entity.type
_entity.pdbx_description
1 polymer ?
#
loop_
_entity_poly.entity_id
_entity_poly.type
_entity_poly.pdbx_seq_one_letter_code
_entity_poly.pdbx_strand_id
1 'polypeptide(L)' 'MEPITYRLGCDIGGTFTDFVLVNDKTGQFYTNKCLTTPSDPSDA' A
#
# COMPACT_ATOMS: atom_id res chain seq x y z
N MET A 1 -0.70 -22.45 -14.10
CA MET A 1 0.17 -21.26 -13.96
C MET A 1 0.17 -20.90 -12.50
N GLU A 2 1.33 -20.60 -11.92
CA GLU A 2 1.43 -20.05 -10.56
C GLU A 2 0.59 -18.76 -10.46
N PRO A 3 -0.24 -18.57 -9.43
CA PRO A 3 -1.00 -17.35 -9.22
C PRO A 3 -0.04 -16.15 -9.03
N ILE A 4 -0.44 -14.98 -9.54
CA ILE A 4 0.32 -13.75 -9.30
C ILE A 4 -0.03 -13.24 -7.91
N THR A 5 0.94 -13.31 -6.99
CA THR A 5 0.82 -12.75 -5.65
C THR A 5 1.35 -11.32 -5.64
N TYR A 6 0.67 -10.45 -4.89
CA TYR A 6 1.16 -9.11 -4.58
C TYR A 6 1.36 -8.98 -3.08
N ARG A 7 2.39 -8.24 -2.68
CA ARG A 7 2.60 -7.80 -1.30
C ARG A 7 2.25 -6.33 -1.19
N LEU A 8 1.41 -5.98 -0.21
CA LEU A 8 1.03 -4.61 0.09
C LEU A 8 1.69 -4.19 1.41
N GLY A 9 2.49 -3.13 1.37
CA GLY A 9 2.93 -2.38 2.54
C GLY A 9 2.07 -1.13 2.72
N CYS A 10 1.74 -0.84 3.98
CA CYS A 10 1.04 0.38 4.37
C CYS A 10 1.78 0.98 5.58
N ASP A 11 2.05 2.28 5.55
CA ASP A 11 2.60 3.06 6.67
C ASP A 11 1.65 4.21 6.98
N ILE A 12 1.08 4.20 8.18
CA ILE A 12 0.04 5.14 8.60
C ILE A 12 0.70 6.23 9.45
N GLY A 13 0.85 7.42 8.85
CA GLY A 13 1.30 8.62 9.54
C GLY A 13 0.16 9.47 10.08
N GLY A 14 0.50 10.62 10.67
CA GLY A 14 -0.51 11.58 11.16
C GLY A 14 -1.17 12.42 10.06
N THR A 15 -0.41 12.80 9.02
CA THR A 15 -0.91 13.62 7.90
C THR A 15 -1.18 12.77 6.66
N PHE A 16 -0.30 11.82 6.37
CA PHE A 16 -0.37 11.00 5.16
C PHE A 16 -0.25 9.53 5.50
N THR A 17 -0.90 8.70 4.68
CA THR A 17 -0.72 7.25 4.63
C THR A 17 -0.01 6.89 3.33
N ASP A 18 1.06 6.11 3.44
CA ASP A 18 1.93 5.69 2.34
C ASP A 18 1.67 4.21 2.00
N PHE A 19 1.56 3.89 0.71
CA PHE A 19 1.33 2.53 0.22
C PHE A 19 2.41 2.09 -0.77
N VAL A 20 2.81 0.83 -0.68
CA VAL A 20 3.68 0.16 -1.64
C VAL A 20 3.08 -1.18 -2.04
N LEU A 21 2.79 -1.36 -3.33
CA LEU A 21 2.32 -2.63 -3.89
C LEU A 21 3.43 -3.27 -4.71
N VAL A 22 3.86 -4.48 -4.35
CA VAL A 22 4.94 -5.21 -5.02
C VAL A 22 4.39 -6.45 -5.69
N ASN A 23 4.62 -6.60 -7.01
CA ASN A 23 4.40 -7.86 -7.72
C ASN A 23 5.48 -8.86 -7.31
N ASP A 24 5.09 -9.97 -6.68
CA ASP A 24 6.06 -10.91 -6.09
C ASP A 24 6.85 -11.72 -7.13
N LYS A 25 6.35 -11.77 -8.38
CA LYS A 25 7.00 -12.47 -9.48
C LYS A 25 7.98 -11.58 -10.25
N THR A 26 7.61 -10.32 -10.52
CA THR A 26 8.41 -9.42 -11.36
C THR A 26 9.24 -8.42 -10.56
N GLY A 27 8.92 -8.21 -9.29
CA GLY A 27 9.51 -7.16 -8.47
C GLY A 27 9.06 -5.73 -8.84
N GLN A 28 8.14 -5.56 -9.80
CA GLN A 28 7.55 -4.25 -10.08
C GLN A 28 6.85 -3.72 -8.84
N PHE A 29 7.06 -2.44 -8.54
CA PHE A 29 6.40 -1.76 -7.43
C PHE A 29 5.61 -0.54 -7.91
N TYR A 30 4.52 -0.29 -7.21
CA TYR A 30 3.66 0.88 -7.35
C TYR A 30 3.57 1.57 -6.01
N THR A 31 3.51 2.90 -6.01
CA THR A 31 3.41 3.71 -4.80
C THR A 31 2.15 4.57 -4.83
N ASN A 32 1.51 4.74 -3.69
CA ASN A 32 0.42 5.71 -3.51
C ASN A 32 0.59 6.45 -2.18
N LYS A 33 0.07 7.67 -2.11
CA LYS A 33 0.03 8.52 -0.92
C LYS A 33 -1.30 9.25 -0.87
N CYS A 34 -1.99 9.16 0.25
CA CYS A 34 -3.21 9.92 0.52
C CYS A 34 -3.12 10.60 1.90
N LEU A 35 -4.05 11.52 2.18
CA LEU A 35 -4.20 12.06 3.52
C LEU A 35 -4.68 10.95 4.46
N THR A 36 -4.12 10.86 5.66
CA THR A 36 -4.62 9.94 6.68
C THR A 36 -6.02 10.37 7.11
N THR A 37 -6.93 9.41 7.26
CA THR A 37 -8.21 9.59 7.96
C THR A 37 -8.00 9.20 9.44
N PRO A 38 -7.68 10.12 10.37
CA PRO A 38 -7.15 9.74 11.68
C PRO A 38 -8.19 9.08 12.59
N SER A 39 -9.47 9.37 12.37
CA SER A 39 -10.59 8.75 13.07
C SER A 39 -10.80 7.29 12.64
N ASP A 40 -10.41 6.95 11.42
CA ASP A 40 -10.49 5.61 10.86
C ASP A 40 -9.44 5.43 9.74
N PRO A 41 -8.22 4.98 10.07
CA PRO A 41 -7.16 4.81 9.07
C PRO A 41 -7.46 3.75 7.99
N SER A 42 -8.53 2.96 8.14
CA SER A 42 -8.95 2.02 7.10
C SER A 42 -9.74 2.68 5.96
N ASP A 43 -10.22 3.91 6.16
CA ASP A 43 -10.89 4.77 5.16
C ASP A 43 -9.86 5.61 4.36
N ALA A 44 -8.65 5.09 4.22
CA ALA A 44 -7.53 5.70 3.49
C ALA A 44 -7.42 5.16 2.05
#